data_AF-A0A3D0XCT5-F1
#
_entry.id   AF-A0A3D0XCT5-F1
#
_cell.length_a   1.000
_cell.length_b   1.000
_cell.length_c   1.000
_cell.angle_alpha   90.00
_cell.angle_beta   90.00
_cell.angle_gamma   90.00
#
_symmetry.space_group_name_H-M   'P 1'
#
loop_
_entity.id
_entity.type
_entity.pdbx_description
1 polymer ?
#
loop_
_entity_poly.entity_id
_entity_poly.type
_entity_poly.pdbx_seq_one_letter_code
_entity_poly.pdbx_strand_id
1 'polypeptide(L)'
;GNHRTKITKETIGVPVIAIGVPTVVDVQTFANDLTKGKLHAEQTNHIEPNGRQMIITPREIDLLTERASRLIGFALNAAIQNEFELADLVSLM
;
A
#
# COMPACT_ATOMS: atom_id res chain seq x y z
N GLY A 1 0.10 -6.70 -15.09
CA GLY A 1 -0.59 -7.12 -13.86
C GLY A 1 -1.97 -7.59 -14.23
N ASN A 2 -2.34 -8.79 -13.77
CA ASN A 2 -3.49 -9.56 -14.24
C ASN A 2 -4.81 -8.78 -14.23
N HIS A 3 -5.55 -8.89 -15.35
CA HIS A 3 -6.99 -8.60 -15.39
C HIS A 3 -7.70 -9.53 -14.41
N ARG A 4 -7.74 -9.15 -13.14
CA ARG A 4 -8.57 -9.81 -12.13
C ARG A 4 -9.93 -9.14 -12.14
N THR A 5 -10.98 -9.95 -12.02
CA THR A 5 -12.33 -9.45 -11.81
C THR A 5 -12.33 -8.52 -10.60
N LYS A 6 -12.88 -7.32 -10.77
CA LYS A 6 -12.98 -6.34 -9.69
C LYS A 6 -13.91 -6.90 -8.60
N ILE A 7 -13.54 -6.67 -7.34
CA ILE A 7 -14.43 -6.92 -6.19
C ILE A 7 -15.16 -5.62 -5.94
N THR A 8 -16.43 -5.55 -6.33
CA THR A 8 -17.30 -4.36 -6.19
C THR A 8 -18.69 -4.80 -5.79
N LYS A 9 -19.54 -3.86 -5.34
CA LYS A 9 -20.92 -4.18 -5.00
C LYS A 9 -21.67 -4.87 -6.14
N GLU A 10 -21.37 -4.49 -7.38
CA GLU A 10 -21.98 -5.06 -8.58
C GLU A 10 -21.54 -6.52 -8.81
N THR A 11 -20.31 -6.88 -8.42
CA THR A 11 -19.79 -8.25 -8.62
C THR A 11 -20.10 -9.19 -7.45
N ILE A 12 -20.27 -8.67 -6.23
CA ILE A 12 -20.48 -9.51 -5.02
C ILE A 12 -21.80 -9.27 -4.27
N GLY A 13 -22.60 -8.26 -4.64
CA GLY A 13 -23.92 -7.98 -4.07
C GLY A 13 -23.97 -7.21 -2.74
N VAL A 14 -22.82 -6.93 -2.12
CA VAL A 14 -22.72 -6.18 -0.84
C VAL A 14 -21.82 -4.95 -0.97
N PRO A 15 -21.98 -3.89 -0.15
CA PRO A 15 -21.09 -2.72 -0.17
C PRO A 15 -19.62 -3.11 -0.01
N VAL A 16 -18.74 -2.57 -0.86
CA VAL A 16 -17.30 -2.86 -0.83
C VAL A 16 -16.53 -1.57 -0.57
N ILE A 17 -15.61 -1.63 0.39
CA ILE A 17 -14.61 -0.59 0.66
C ILE A 17 -13.24 -1.23 0.44
N ALA A 18 -12.45 -0.66 -0.47
CA ALA A 18 -11.09 -1.14 -0.75
C ALA A 18 -10.07 -0.32 0.06
N ILE A 19 -9.23 -1.01 0.83
CA ILE A 19 -8.12 -0.42 1.58
C ILE A 19 -6.83 -1.05 1.06
N GLY A 20 -5.88 -0.22 0.62
CA GLY A 20 -4.58 -0.66 0.11
C GLY A 20 -3.44 -0.11 0.96
N VAL A 21 -2.36 -0.89 1.08
CA VAL A 21 -1.11 -0.45 1.72
C VAL A 21 -0.05 -0.33 0.63
N PRO A 22 0.45 0.88 0.31
CA PRO A 22 1.47 1.08 -0.70
C PRO A 22 2.82 0.63 -0.15
N THR A 23 3.18 -0.63 -0.37
CA THR A 23 4.43 -1.21 0.15
C THR A 23 5.58 -1.16 -0.84
N VAL A 24 5.32 -0.84 -2.11
CA VAL A 24 6.33 -0.85 -3.17
C VAL A 24 6.20 0.37 -4.05
N VAL A 25 7.31 0.73 -4.69
CA VAL A 25 7.41 1.87 -5.60
C VAL A 25 8.25 1.48 -6.81
N ASP A 26 7.98 2.04 -7.99
CA ASP A 26 8.86 1.83 -9.14
C ASP A 26 10.18 2.59 -8.98
N VAL A 27 11.23 2.13 -9.67
CA VAL A 27 12.57 2.72 -9.56
C VAL A 27 12.59 4.18 -10.03
N GLN A 28 11.79 4.56 -11.04
CA GLN A 28 11.78 5.94 -11.53
C GLN A 28 11.25 6.91 -10.48
N THR A 29 10.11 6.57 -9.86
CA THR A 29 9.51 7.34 -8.78
C THR A 29 10.48 7.46 -7.60
N PHE A 30 11.16 6.37 -7.21
CA PHE A 30 12.14 6.41 -6.12
C PHE A 30 13.37 7.29 -6.45
N ALA A 31 13.93 7.15 -7.66
CA ALA A 31 15.05 7.98 -8.10
C ALA A 31 14.66 9.47 -8.14
N ASN A 32 13.42 9.77 -8.53
CA ASN A 32 12.91 11.13 -8.60
C ASN A 32 12.75 11.76 -7.21
N ASP A 33 12.32 10.96 -6.23
CA ASP A 33 12.26 11.37 -4.83
C ASP A 33 13.67 11.68 -4.27
N LEU A 34 14.64 10.77 -4.49
CA LEU A 34 16.03 10.96 -4.05
C LEU A 34 16.70 12.20 -4.64
N THR A 35 16.40 12.51 -5.90
CA THR A 35 16.97 13.66 -6.63
C THR A 35 16.14 14.94 -6.49
N LYS A 36 15.01 14.90 -5.77
CA LYS A 36 14.06 16.01 -5.61
C LYS A 36 13.62 16.61 -6.94
N GLY A 37 13.26 15.77 -7.91
CA GLY A 37 12.77 16.27 -9.20
C GLY A 37 13.86 16.71 -10.19
N LYS A 38 15.15 16.50 -9.88
CA LYS A 38 16.27 16.95 -10.73
C LYS A 38 16.73 15.91 -11.76
N LEU A 39 15.94 14.85 -11.96
CA LEU A 39 16.22 13.89 -13.03
C LEU A 39 16.01 14.53 -14.38
N HIS A 40 17.08 14.60 -15.17
CA HIS A 40 17.00 14.97 -16.58
C HIS A 40 16.55 13.78 -17.42
N ALA A 41 15.79 14.02 -18.49
CA ALA A 41 15.19 13.00 -19.35
C ALA A 41 16.21 12.00 -19.94
N GLU A 42 17.48 12.39 -20.05
CA GLU A 42 18.56 11.53 -20.54
C GLU A 42 18.98 10.44 -19.54
N GLN A 43 18.75 10.65 -18.24
CA GLN A 43 19.10 9.70 -17.18
C GLN A 43 18.01 8.63 -16.98
N THR A 44 16.79 8.88 -17.43
CA THR A 44 15.65 7.96 -17.30
C THR A 44 15.90 6.64 -18.03
N ASN A 45 16.64 6.66 -19.15
CA ASN A 45 17.01 5.46 -19.91
C ASN A 45 17.98 4.54 -19.15
N HIS A 46 18.75 5.06 -18.20
CA HIS A 46 19.62 4.23 -17.35
C HIS A 46 18.84 3.53 -16.23
N ILE A 47 17.63 4.01 -15.90
CA ILE A 47 16.81 3.51 -14.81
C ILE A 47 15.95 2.30 -15.25
N GLU A 48 15.66 2.18 -16.55
CA GLU A 48 14.96 1.04 -17.15
C GLU A 48 15.87 0.27 -18.14
N PRO A 49 16.88 -0.47 -17.64
CA PRO A 49 17.75 -1.23 -18.52
C PRO A 49 16.93 -2.26 -19.34
N ASN A 50 17.07 -2.19 -20.66
CA ASN A 50 16.31 -3.01 -21.63
C ASN A 50 14.78 -2.80 -21.59
N GLY A 51 14.30 -1.63 -21.15
CA GLY A 51 12.87 -1.32 -21.06
C GLY A 51 12.11 -2.15 -20.03
N ARG A 52 12.83 -2.76 -19.07
CA ARG A 52 12.22 -3.51 -17.98
C ARG A 52 11.90 -2.58 -16.82
N GLN A 53 10.62 -2.49 -16.49
CA GLN A 53 10.18 -1.86 -15.25
C GLN A 53 10.67 -2.67 -14.06
N MET A 54 11.29 -1.98 -13.11
CA MET A 54 11.76 -2.53 -11.85
C MET A 54 10.96 -1.92 -10.71
N ILE A 55 10.72 -2.73 -9.69
CA ILE A 55 10.02 -2.33 -8.47
C ILE A 55 11.01 -2.42 -7.32
N ILE A 56 10.96 -1.43 -6.44
CA ILE A 56 11.70 -1.39 -5.19
C ILE A 56 10.75 -1.78 -4.06
N THR A 57 11.17 -2.76 -3.31
CA THR A 57 10.51 -3.26 -2.11
C THR A 57 11.35 -2.87 -0.89
N PRO A 58 10.74 -2.38 0.20
CA PRO A 58 11.43 -2.21 1.46
C PRO A 58 12.05 -3.54 1.93
N ARG A 59 13.20 -3.45 2.60
CA ARG A 59 13.90 -4.63 3.14
C ARG A 59 13.04 -5.41 4.13
N GLU A 60 12.18 -4.73 4.87
CA GLU A 60 11.33 -5.28 5.92
C GLU A 60 9.85 -5.31 5.50
N ILE A 61 9.55 -5.68 4.24
CA ILE A 61 8.17 -5.70 3.72
C ILE A 61 7.21 -6.52 4.58
N ASP A 62 7.67 -7.64 5.14
CA ASP A 62 6.84 -8.50 5.97
C ASP A 62 6.44 -7.80 7.27
N LEU A 63 7.39 -7.10 7.90
CA LEU A 63 7.14 -6.30 9.11
C LEU A 63 6.22 -5.10 8.84
N LEU A 64 6.39 -4.44 7.69
CA LEU A 64 5.47 -3.37 7.28
C LEU A 64 4.06 -3.91 7.05
N THR A 65 3.94 -5.08 6.44
CA THR A 65 2.66 -5.74 6.21
C THR A 65 2.00 -6.14 7.53
N GLU A 66 2.75 -6.69 8.49
CA GLU A 66 2.26 -7.02 9.82
C GLU A 66 1.78 -5.77 10.58
N ARG A 67 2.56 -4.69 10.57
CA ARG A 67 2.16 -3.44 11.24
C ARG A 67 0.94 -2.80 10.60
N ALA A 68 0.89 -2.80 9.27
CA ALA A 68 -0.24 -2.24 8.54
C ALA A 68 -1.52 -3.04 8.77
N SER A 69 -1.44 -4.39 8.83
CA SER A 69 -2.61 -5.22 9.13
C SER A 69 -3.16 -4.95 10.53
N ARG A 70 -2.27 -4.81 11.54
CA ARG A 70 -2.66 -4.44 12.91
C ARG A 70 -3.30 -3.06 12.96
N LEU A 71 -2.73 -2.08 12.27
CA LEU A 71 -3.28 -0.71 12.21
C LEU A 71 -4.66 -0.68 11.56
N ILE A 72 -4.83 -1.35 10.41
CA ILE A 72 -6.12 -1.43 9.72
C ILE A 72 -7.15 -2.12 10.60
N GLY A 73 -6.79 -3.24 11.25
CA GLY A 73 -7.68 -3.94 12.18
C GLY A 73 -8.12 -3.05 13.34
N PHE A 74 -7.19 -2.30 13.94
CA PHE A 74 -7.49 -1.37 15.01
C PHE A 74 -8.43 -0.24 14.55
N ALA A 75 -8.14 0.37 13.41
CA ALA A 75 -8.98 1.42 12.84
C ALA A 75 -10.40 0.91 12.52
N LEU A 76 -10.53 -0.32 12.02
CA LEU A 76 -11.83 -0.93 11.76
C LEU A 76 -12.60 -1.21 13.05
N ASN A 77 -11.94 -1.77 14.07
CA ASN A 77 -12.57 -2.01 15.38
C ASN A 77 -13.04 -0.68 15.99
N ALA A 78 -12.19 0.34 16.01
CA ALA A 78 -12.54 1.66 16.54
C ALA A 78 -13.67 2.35 15.75
N ALA A 79 -13.77 2.13 14.44
CA ALA A 79 -14.80 2.75 13.61
C ALA A 79 -16.15 2.03 13.68
N ILE A 80 -16.17 0.72 13.94
CA ILE A 80 -17.39 -0.11 13.87
C ILE A 80 -17.92 -0.43 15.27
N GLN A 81 -17.05 -0.65 16.24
CA GLN A 81 -17.43 -1.04 17.61
C GLN A 81 -17.68 0.19 18.48
N ASN A 82 -18.83 0.83 18.29
CA ASN A 82 -19.21 2.06 19.00
C ASN A 82 -19.49 1.88 20.50
N GLU A 83 -19.52 0.64 21.01
CA GLU A 83 -19.77 0.32 22.41
C GLU A 83 -18.50 0.21 23.26
N PHE A 84 -17.32 0.18 22.63
CA PHE A 84 -16.04 0.06 23.32
C PHE A 84 -15.31 1.39 23.29
N GLU A 85 -14.75 1.80 24.42
CA GLU A 85 -13.79 2.90 24.41
C GLU A 85 -12.46 2.45 23.82
N LEU A 86 -11.66 3.41 23.37
CA LEU A 86 -10.34 3.13 22.80
C LEU A 86 -9.46 2.31 23.75
N ALA A 87 -9.54 2.61 25.05
CA ALA A 87 -8.79 1.89 26.08
C ALA A 87 -9.19 0.40 26.15
N ASP A 88 -10.48 0.11 26.06
CA ASP A 88 -10.99 -1.26 26.06
C ASP A 88 -10.51 -2.03 24.83
N LEU A 89 -10.58 -1.40 23.64
CA LEU A 89 -10.10 -1.98 22.39
C LEU A 89 -8.59 -2.27 22.42
N VAL A 90 -7.81 -1.39 23.03
CA VAL A 90 -6.37 -1.60 23.21
C VAL A 90 -6.09 -2.75 24.19
N SER A 91 -6.93 -2.95 25.20
CA SER A 91 -6.76 -4.02 26.19
C SER A 91 -7.06 -5.44 25.67
N LEU A 92 -7.86 -5.55 24.61
CA LEU A 92 -8.29 -6.82 24.01
C LEU A 92 -7.30 -7.39 22.98
N MET A 93 -6.19 -6.68 22.72
CA MET A 93 -5.18 -7.05 21.71
C MET A 93 -3.89 -7.61 22.30
#